data_AF-A0A0K2VG26-F1
#
_entry.id   AF-A0A0K2VG26-F1
#
_cell.length_a   1.000
_cell.length_b   1.000
_cell.length_c   1.000
_cell.angle_alpha   90.00
_cell.angle_beta   90.00
_cell.angle_gamma   90.00
#
_symmetry.space_group_name_H-M   'P 1'
#
loop_
_entity.id
_entity.type
_entity.pdbx_description
1 polymer ?
#
loop_
_entity_poly.entity_id
_entity_poly.type
_entity_poly.pdbx_seq_one_letter_code
_entity_poly.pdbx_strand_id
1 'polypeptide(L)'
;KMGTSTSTVSRALKRAGGKSLMRTVRPLLTERQREGRLERAKKILNDIKSSSGRIITFSDEKTFTVDPIFNKQNDRVVSFGDV
;
A
#
# COMPACT_ATOMS: atom_id res chain seq x y z
N LYS A 1 14.39 16.25 -22.36
CA LYS A 1 12.94 16.56 -22.35
C LYS A 1 12.34 16.05 -23.65
N MET A 2 11.35 15.16 -23.60
CA MET A 2 10.57 14.79 -24.80
C MET A 2 9.87 16.05 -25.29
N GLY A 3 9.96 16.39 -26.58
CA GLY A 3 9.41 17.62 -27.19
C GLY A 3 7.88 17.65 -27.28
N THR A 4 7.18 17.08 -26.30
CA THR A 4 5.75 16.81 -26.31
C THR A 4 5.12 17.33 -25.03
N SER A 5 3.94 17.96 -25.13
CA SER A 5 3.26 18.48 -23.94
C SER A 5 2.85 17.36 -22.98
N THR A 6 2.90 17.62 -21.67
CA THR A 6 2.44 16.70 -20.62
C THR A 6 0.97 16.30 -20.81
N SER A 7 0.15 17.23 -21.31
CA SER A 7 -1.27 16.99 -21.62
C SER A 7 -1.46 15.98 -22.76
N THR A 8 -0.56 15.96 -23.74
CA THR A 8 -0.60 15.03 -24.87
C THR A 8 -0.28 13.63 -24.38
N VAL A 9 0.76 13.49 -23.57
CA VAL A 9 1.16 12.23 -22.94
C VAL A 9 0.04 11.70 -22.03
N SER A 10 -0.54 12.54 -21.17
CA SER A 10 -1.64 12.14 -20.28
C SER A 10 -2.87 11.63 -21.04
N ARG A 11 -3.25 12.30 -22.13
CA ARG A 11 -4.37 11.87 -22.98
C ARG A 11 -4.10 10.54 -23.67
N ALA A 12 -2.89 10.34 -24.19
CA ALA A 12 -2.50 9.07 -24.79
C ALA A 12 -2.54 7.91 -23.78
N LEU A 13 -1.99 8.13 -22.58
CA LEU A 13 -2.02 7.13 -21.49
C LEU A 13 -3.44 6.75 -21.09
N LYS A 14 -4.35 7.73 -20.93
CA LYS A 14 -5.76 7.45 -20.62
C LYS A 14 -6.46 6.68 -21.73
N ARG A 15 -6.23 7.03 -23.00
CA ARG A 15 -6.81 6.30 -24.15
C ARG A 15 -6.34 4.84 -24.21
N ALA A 16 -5.10 4.59 -23.82
CA ALA A 16 -4.55 3.24 -23.69
C ALA A 16 -5.00 2.48 -22.41
N GLY A 17 -5.92 3.05 -21.62
CA GLY A 17 -6.43 2.43 -20.38
C GLY A 17 -5.53 2.61 -19.16
N GLY A 18 -4.52 3.46 -19.24
CA GLY A 18 -3.57 3.72 -18.14
C GLY A 18 -4.20 4.51 -16.99
N LYS A 19 -3.99 4.03 -15.76
CA LYS A 19 -4.41 4.70 -14.52
C LYS A 19 -3.19 5.20 -13.77
N SER A 20 -3.29 6.40 -13.20
CA SER A 20 -2.25 6.94 -12.32
C SER A 20 -2.54 6.56 -10.87
N LEU A 21 -1.76 5.62 -10.34
CA LEU A 21 -1.91 5.10 -8.98
C LEU A 21 -0.79 5.60 -8.07
N MET A 22 -1.05 5.63 -6.77
CA MET A 22 -0.03 5.92 -5.76
C MET A 22 0.75 4.64 -5.47
N ARG A 23 2.08 4.68 -5.57
CA ARG A 23 2.91 3.56 -5.16
C ARG A 23 2.83 3.43 -3.64
N THR A 24 2.61 2.21 -3.16
CA THR A 24 2.67 1.91 -1.72
C THR A 24 3.82 0.95 -1.51
N VAL A 25 4.80 1.37 -0.71
CA VAL A 25 5.90 0.48 -0.31
C VAL A 25 5.32 -0.59 0.63
N ARG A 26 5.55 -1.85 0.28
CA ARG A 26 5.17 -3.00 1.12
C ARG A 26 6.38 -3.90 1.30
N PRO A 27 6.57 -4.52 2.48
CA PRO A 27 7.58 -5.54 2.66
C PRO A 27 7.35 -6.70 1.68
N LEU A 28 8.39 -7.12 0.97
CA LEU A 28 8.36 -8.35 0.20
C LEU A 28 8.44 -9.52 1.18
N LEU A 29 7.35 -10.28 1.29
CA LEU A 29 7.27 -11.42 2.19
C LEU A 29 7.76 -12.67 1.48
N THR A 30 8.57 -13.47 2.18
CA THR A 30 8.84 -14.86 1.76
C THR A 30 7.57 -15.70 1.91
N GLU A 31 7.50 -16.84 1.21
CA GLU A 31 6.34 -17.74 1.30
C GLU A 31 6.09 -18.20 2.74
N ARG A 32 7.15 -18.61 3.45
CA ARG A 32 7.08 -18.98 4.88
C ARG A 32 6.50 -17.87 5.76
N GLN A 33 6.88 -16.61 5.52
CA GLN A 33 6.34 -15.47 6.27
C GLN A 33 4.86 -15.25 5.97
N ARG A 34 4.43 -15.47 4.73
CA ARG A 34 3.03 -15.36 4.32
C ARG A 34 2.17 -16.42 5.00
N GLU A 35 2.64 -17.67 5.02
CA GLU A 35 1.97 -18.79 5.66
C GLU A 35 1.84 -18.58 7.18
N GLY A 36 2.94 -18.24 7.84
CA GLY A 36 2.92 -17.98 9.28
C GLY A 36 2.01 -16.82 9.67
N ARG A 37 1.95 -15.77 8.84
CA ARG A 37 0.99 -14.66 9.00
C ARG A 37 -0.46 -15.11 8.82
N LEU A 38 -0.74 -15.93 7.81
CA LEU A 38 -2.08 -16.44 7.53
C LEU A 38 -2.59 -17.33 8.66
N GLU A 39 -1.76 -18.25 9.14
CA GLU A 39 -2.10 -19.15 10.24
C GLU A 39 -2.40 -18.35 11.52
N ARG A 40 -1.54 -17.39 11.87
CA ARG A 40 -1.74 -16.53 13.04
C ARG A 40 -3.01 -15.70 12.92
N ALA A 41 -3.27 -15.12 11.74
CA ALA A 41 -4.47 -14.32 11.50
C ALA A 41 -5.75 -15.14 11.67
N LYS A 42 -5.79 -16.39 11.19
CA LYS A 42 -6.92 -17.31 11.40
C LYS A 42 -7.15 -17.59 12.89
N LYS A 43 -6.08 -17.83 13.66
CA LYS A 43 -6.17 -18.06 15.11
C LYS A 43 -6.73 -16.85 15.85
N ILE A 44 -6.20 -15.66 15.57
CA ILE A 44 -6.68 -14.39 16.15
C ILE A 44 -8.15 -14.15 15.79
N LEU A 45 -8.55 -14.39 14.54
CA LEU A 45 -9.93 -14.22 14.12
C LEU A 45 -10.89 -15.14 14.88
N ASN A 46 -10.50 -16.40 15.10
CA ASN A 46 -11.31 -17.34 15.87
C ASN A 46 -11.38 -16.96 17.36
N ASP A 47 -10.27 -16.50 17.94
CA ASP A 47 -10.20 -16.02 19.33
C ASP A 47 -11.07 -14.78 19.58
N ILE A 48 -11.10 -13.85 18.62
CA ILE A 48 -11.97 -12.66 18.69
C ILE A 48 -13.45 -13.07 18.62
N LYS A 49 -13.79 -14.06 17.77
CA LYS A 49 -15.18 -14.55 17.65
C LYS A 49 -15.67 -15.23 18.92
N SER A 50 -14.81 -15.93 19.66
CA SER A 50 -15.19 -16.63 20.89
C SER A 50 -15.16 -15.75 22.14
N SER A 51 -14.44 -14.62 22.13
CA SER A 51 -14.28 -13.75 23.30
C SER A 51 -14.98 -12.39 23.15
N SER A 52 -16.30 -12.37 23.32
CA SER A 52 -17.04 -11.11 23.44
C SER A 52 -16.66 -10.37 24.73
N GLY A 53 -16.29 -9.09 24.64
CA GLY A 53 -16.02 -8.22 25.79
C GLY A 53 -14.56 -8.14 26.26
N ARG A 54 -13.60 -8.76 25.56
CA ARG A 54 -12.17 -8.66 25.90
C ARG A 54 -11.59 -7.30 25.51
N ILE A 55 -10.94 -6.62 26.45
CA ILE A 55 -10.15 -5.41 26.19
C ILE A 55 -8.72 -5.83 25.81
N ILE A 56 -8.23 -5.37 24.67
CA ILE A 56 -6.85 -5.59 24.22
C ILE A 56 -6.14 -4.25 24.12
N THR A 57 -5.09 -4.07 24.91
CA THR A 57 -4.22 -2.88 24.84
C THR A 57 -3.00 -3.21 24.00
N PHE A 58 -2.79 -2.45 22.92
CA PHE A 58 -1.61 -2.56 22.08
C PHE A 58 -0.66 -1.38 22.38
N SER A 59 0.64 -1.66 22.42
CA SER A 59 1.69 -0.65 22.54
C SER A 59 2.77 -0.90 21.49
N ASP A 60 3.31 0.17 20.92
CA ASP A 60 4.43 0.12 19.99
C ASP A 60 5.22 1.44 20.09
N GLU A 61 6.51 1.39 19.75
CA GLU A 61 7.37 2.56 19.72
C GLU A 61 7.44 3.11 18.29
N LYS A 62 7.47 4.43 18.15
CA LYS A 62 7.56 5.07 16.84
C LYS A 62 8.54 6.24 16.87
N THR A 63 9.50 6.21 15.96
CA THR A 63 10.35 7.37 15.66
C THR A 63 9.51 8.44 14.95
N PHE A 64 9.51 9.69 15.45
CA PHE A 64 8.92 10.84 14.76
C PHE A 64 10.02 11.71 14.15
N THR A 65 9.76 12.26 12.96
CA THR A 65 10.68 13.16 12.25
C THR A 65 10.13 14.58 12.34
N VAL A 66 10.95 15.53 12.78
CA VAL A 66 10.55 16.94 12.99
C VAL A 66 10.25 17.65 11.67
N ASP A 67 11.00 17.35 10.60
CA ASP A 67 10.81 17.96 9.27
C ASP A 67 10.77 16.91 8.14
N PRO A 68 9.60 16.31 7.84
CA PRO A 68 9.48 15.36 6.74
C PRO A 68 9.44 16.08 5.38
N ILE A 69 10.42 15.84 4.51
CA ILE A 69 10.36 16.27 3.10
C ILE A 69 9.34 15.40 2.37
N PHE A 70 8.11 15.89 2.27
CA PHE A 70 7.01 15.11 1.71
C PHE A 70 6.64 15.56 0.29
N ASN A 71 7.10 14.83 -0.72
CA ASN A 71 6.70 15.07 -2.12
C ASN A 71 5.73 14.01 -2.64
N LYS A 72 4.44 14.20 -2.33
CA LYS A 72 3.30 13.36 -2.79
C LYS A 72 3.20 13.20 -4.31
N GLN A 73 3.72 14.14 -5.10
CA GLN A 73 3.53 14.15 -6.55
C GLN A 73 4.49 13.20 -7.26
N ASN A 74 5.66 12.92 -6.68
CA ASN A 74 6.70 12.09 -7.31
C ASN A 74 6.48 10.58 -7.17
N ASP A 75 5.55 10.12 -6.33
CA ASP A 75 5.36 8.68 -6.05
C ASP A 75 4.16 8.07 -6.80
N ARG A 76 3.67 8.76 -7.84
CA ARG A 76 2.61 8.25 -8.72
C ARG A 76 3.21 7.48 -9.89
N VAL A 77 2.66 6.29 -10.15
CA VAL A 77 3.04 5.42 -11.27
C VAL A 77 1.86 5.22 -12.21
N VAL A 78 2.12 4.97 -13.48
CA VAL A 78 1.08 4.59 -14.44
C VAL A 78 1.00 3.07 -14.48
N SER A 79 -0.18 2.52 -14.24
CA SER A 79 -0.46 1.09 -14.37
C SER A 79 -1.46 0.85 -15.50
N PHE A 80 -1.33 -0.30 -16.16
CA PHE A 80 -2.24 -0.79 -17.18
C PHE A 80 -2.78 -2.15 -16.75
N GLY A 81 -4.08 -2.40 -16.91
CA GLY A 81 -4.76 -3.62 -16.45
C GLY A 81 -5.68 -3.41 -15.25
N ASP A 82 -6.37 -4.48 -14.84
CA ASP A 82 -7.23 -4.51 -13.66
C ASP A 82 -6.37 -4.55 -12.39
N VAL A 83 -5.94 -3.36 -11.96
CA VAL A 83 -5.35 -3.14 -10.63
C VAL A 83 -6.46 -2.91 -9.62
#